data_AF-A0A7R8D0C1-F1
#
_entry.id   AF-A0A7R8D0C1-F1
#
_cell.length_a   1.000
_cell.length_b   1.000
_cell.length_c   1.000
_cell.angle_alpha   90.00
_cell.angle_beta   90.00
_cell.angle_gamma   90.00
#
_symmetry.space_group_name_H-M   'P 1'
#
loop_
_entity.id
_entity.type
_entity.pdbx_description
1 polymer ?
#
loop_
_entity_poly.entity_id
_entity_poly.type
_entity_poly.pdbx_seq_one_letter_code
_entity_poly.pdbx_strand_id
1 'polypeptide(L)'
;MGRGRKWFWFRYAHLSLFVLILLIIVFIHFKSKWVQLQLFNDPNNPLGLNGREARLADRVRDMEDQNQILRRQLSISQKEDEEYHHHSNKPCDDFVPKCDVLHIGIVCADPSTKQVLDTLFQTWKILQVKVSFYEEDVSNEVNWVPNKHYSGIYGLLKLTLPKVLSNVNFEVDQCLGLVENQSEWYIPGKLWKNHRPWPALGRGFNTGVILMDLNKLRSFQWNTKWKLIAEKDLTTLYVTALADQDIFNAVLKSYPQLLYKLPCQLERSII
;
A
#
# COMPACT_ATOMS: atom_id res chain seq x y z
N MET A 1 57.63 -46.37 41.62
CA MET A 1 56.68 -46.12 40.51
C MET A 1 55.61 -45.09 40.90
N GLY A 2 55.86 -43.81 40.60
CA GLY A 2 54.97 -42.95 39.81
C GLY A 2 53.56 -42.50 40.26
N ARG A 3 53.06 -42.79 41.47
CA ARG A 3 51.65 -42.46 41.80
C ARG A 3 51.42 -41.16 42.61
N GLY A 4 52.43 -40.58 43.27
CA GLY A 4 52.29 -39.38 44.10
C GLY A 4 52.47 -38.02 43.40
N ARG A 5 53.26 -37.94 42.32
CA ARG A 5 53.51 -36.66 41.60
C ARG A 5 52.29 -36.19 40.81
N LYS A 6 51.50 -37.11 40.23
CA LYS A 6 50.33 -36.74 39.40
C LYS A 6 49.24 -36.02 40.19
N TRP A 7 49.00 -36.39 41.45
CA TRP A 7 47.98 -35.75 42.30
C TRP A 7 48.36 -34.35 42.78
N PHE A 8 49.65 -34.09 43.00
CA PHE A 8 50.13 -32.77 43.43
C PHE A 8 50.01 -31.73 42.31
N TRP A 9 50.43 -32.08 41.08
CA TRP A 9 50.26 -31.21 39.92
C TRP A 9 48.78 -31.00 39.55
N PHE A 10 47.92 -32.00 39.74
CA PHE A 10 46.49 -31.88 39.49
C PHE A 10 45.80 -30.89 40.46
N ARG A 11 46.09 -30.97 41.77
CA ARG A 11 45.56 -30.01 42.75
C ARG A 11 46.14 -28.60 42.57
N TYR A 12 47.41 -28.47 42.20
CA TYR A 12 48.04 -27.18 41.92
C TYR A 12 47.47 -26.52 40.64
N ALA A 13 47.20 -27.31 39.60
CA ALA A 13 46.53 -26.84 38.39
C ALA A 13 45.09 -26.37 38.64
N HIS A 14 44.33 -27.08 39.49
CA HIS A 14 42.98 -26.64 39.87
C HIS A 14 42.99 -25.37 40.74
N LEU A 15 43.94 -25.22 41.66
CA LEU A 15 44.10 -23.98 42.44
C LEU A 15 44.50 -22.80 41.55
N SER A 16 45.42 -23.01 40.62
CA SER A 16 45.87 -21.99 39.65
C SER A 16 44.76 -21.55 38.71
N LEU A 17 43.95 -22.49 38.21
CA LEU A 17 42.80 -22.19 37.36
C LEU A 17 41.73 -21.39 38.11
N PHE A 18 41.48 -21.72 39.38
CA PHE A 18 40.51 -21.00 40.21
C PHE A 18 40.94 -19.54 40.48
N VAL A 19 42.23 -19.31 40.76
CA VAL A 19 42.80 -17.97 40.92
C VAL A 19 42.71 -17.17 39.61
N LEU A 20 43.00 -17.81 38.47
CA LEU A 20 42.87 -17.16 37.16
C LEU A 20 41.42 -16.76 36.86
N ILE A 21 40.44 -17.62 37.16
CA ILE A 21 39.01 -17.33 36.99
C ILE A 21 38.58 -16.17 37.90
N LEU A 22 39.00 -16.16 39.17
CA LEU A 22 38.72 -15.05 40.09
C LEU A 22 39.31 -13.72 39.59
N LEU A 23 40.55 -13.72 39.09
CA LEU A 23 41.16 -12.53 38.51
C LEU A 23 40.43 -12.03 37.26
N ILE A 24 39.95 -12.94 36.40
CA ILE A 24 39.12 -12.59 35.23
C ILE A 24 37.78 -12.00 35.67
N ILE A 25 37.12 -12.59 36.67
CA ILE A 25 35.85 -12.07 37.20
C ILE A 25 36.05 -10.67 37.79
N VAL A 26 37.10 -10.46 38.59
CA VAL A 26 37.44 -9.13 39.15
C VAL A 26 37.73 -8.14 38.03
N PHE A 27 38.48 -8.53 37.00
CA PHE A 27 38.78 -7.67 35.85
C PHE A 27 37.52 -7.30 35.05
N ILE A 28 36.61 -8.25 34.80
CA ILE A 28 35.32 -8.00 34.14
C ILE A 28 34.48 -7.03 34.99
N HIS A 29 34.43 -7.24 36.31
CA HIS A 29 33.65 -6.41 37.20
C HIS A 29 34.20 -4.97 37.30
N PHE A 30 35.53 -4.83 37.28
CA PHE A 30 36.21 -3.53 37.26
C PHE A 30 36.01 -2.82 35.92
N LYS A 31 36.15 -3.52 34.79
CA LYS A 31 35.89 -2.99 33.45
C LYS A 31 34.42 -2.55 33.30
N SER A 32 33.48 -3.32 33.81
CA SER A 32 32.06 -2.99 33.81
C SER A 32 31.76 -1.70 34.60
N LYS A 33 32.31 -1.57 35.81
CA LYS A 33 32.20 -0.33 36.59
C LYS A 33 32.88 0.86 35.90
N TRP A 34 34.04 0.64 35.27
CA TRP A 34 34.76 1.68 34.53
C TRP A 34 33.97 2.17 33.31
N VAL A 35 33.36 1.26 32.54
CA VAL A 35 32.50 1.60 31.40
C VAL A 35 31.26 2.37 31.85
N GLN A 36 30.63 1.98 32.98
CA GLN A 36 29.52 2.75 33.53
C GLN A 36 29.94 4.14 34.02
N LEU A 37 31.14 4.29 34.60
CA LEU A 37 31.70 5.58 35.00
C LEU A 37 32.00 6.50 33.80
N GLN A 38 32.35 5.95 32.63
CA GLN A 38 32.52 6.75 31.41
C GLN A 38 31.19 7.18 30.78
N LEU A 39 30.14 6.36 30.89
CA LEU A 39 28.80 6.72 30.39
C LEU A 39 28.14 7.83 31.22
N PHE A 40 28.42 7.92 32.52
CA PHE A 40 27.84 8.92 33.41
C PHE A 40 28.56 10.29 33.38
N ASN A 41 29.79 10.33 32.84
CA ASN A 41 30.64 11.52 32.81
C ASN A 41 30.76 12.14 31.41
N ASP A 42 29.93 11.76 30.44
CA ASP A 42 29.92 12.37 29.10
C ASP A 42 29.10 13.68 29.12
N PRO A 43 29.74 14.87 28.99
CA PRO A 43 29.06 16.14 28.99
C PRO A 43 28.11 16.34 27.80
N ASN A 44 28.17 15.48 26.77
CA ASN A 44 27.33 15.54 25.58
C ASN A 44 26.11 14.59 25.61
N ASN A 45 25.95 13.76 26.65
CA ASN A 45 24.81 12.83 26.77
C ASN A 45 24.19 12.83 28.18
N PRO A 46 23.56 13.94 28.61
CA PRO A 46 23.03 14.10 29.96
C PRO A 46 21.89 13.13 30.32
N LEU A 47 21.28 12.46 29.32
CA LEU A 47 20.15 11.54 29.52
C LEU A 47 20.54 10.05 29.39
N GLY A 48 21.81 9.75 29.10
CA GLY A 48 22.29 8.37 28.99
C GLY A 48 21.59 7.55 27.89
N LEU A 49 21.10 8.20 26.84
CA LEU A 49 20.38 7.53 25.75
C LEU A 49 21.35 6.81 24.82
N ASN A 50 21.04 5.57 24.45
CA ASN A 50 21.80 4.85 23.44
C ASN A 50 21.70 5.59 22.09
N GLY A 51 22.73 5.55 21.23
CA GLY A 51 22.73 6.26 19.94
C GLY A 51 21.61 5.87 18.94
N ARG A 52 20.80 4.85 19.25
CA ARG A 52 19.54 4.53 18.56
C ARG A 52 18.34 5.27 19.15
N GLU A 53 18.28 5.43 20.47
CA GLU A 53 17.22 6.15 21.19
C GLU A 53 17.29 7.64 20.93
N ALA A 54 18.49 8.22 20.87
CA ALA A 54 18.69 9.61 20.45
C ALA A 54 18.14 9.88 19.02
N ARG A 55 18.43 8.98 18.07
CA ARG A 55 17.91 9.07 16.69
C ARG A 55 16.41 8.83 16.56
N LEU A 56 15.79 8.14 17.52
CA LEU A 56 14.35 7.99 17.59
C LEU A 56 13.71 9.24 18.19
N ALA A 57 14.29 9.77 19.26
CA ALA A 57 13.85 11.02 19.88
C ALA A 57 13.93 12.21 18.92
N ASP A 58 15.00 12.32 18.12
CA ASP A 58 15.12 13.36 17.10
C ASP A 58 14.02 13.24 16.03
N ARG A 59 13.75 12.01 15.55
CA ARG A 59 12.67 11.79 14.57
C ARG A 59 11.28 12.08 15.11
N VAL A 60 11.03 11.77 16.39
CA VAL A 60 9.76 12.09 17.04
C VAL A 60 9.61 13.62 17.17
N ARG A 61 10.69 14.33 17.52
CA ARG A 61 10.69 15.79 17.59
C ARG A 61 10.43 16.44 16.23
N ASP A 62 11.12 15.99 15.18
CA ASP A 62 10.89 16.49 13.81
C ASP A 62 9.43 16.27 13.38
N MET A 63 8.87 15.11 13.71
CA MET A 63 7.46 14.80 13.42
C MET A 63 6.49 15.69 14.21
N GLU A 64 6.79 15.98 15.48
CA GLU A 64 6.02 16.90 16.32
C GLU A 64 6.07 18.33 15.78
N ASP A 65 7.25 18.79 15.36
CA ASP A 65 7.45 20.12 14.76
C ASP A 65 6.66 20.26 13.45
N GLN A 66 6.68 19.23 12.59
CA GLN A 66 5.85 19.20 11.39
C GLN A 66 4.35 19.27 11.72
N ASN A 67 3.91 18.56 12.75
CA ASN A 67 2.51 18.57 13.19
C ASN A 67 2.08 19.94 13.75
N GLN A 68 2.98 20.63 14.43
CA GLN A 68 2.75 22.01 14.89
C GLN A 68 2.67 23.00 13.73
N ILE A 69 3.55 22.88 12.72
CA ILE A 69 3.52 23.73 11.53
C ILE A 69 2.22 23.54 10.75
N LEU A 70 1.80 22.30 10.55
CA LEU A 70 0.53 21.98 9.88
C LEU A 70 -0.68 22.59 10.62
N ARG A 71 -0.69 22.50 11.96
CA ARG A 71 -1.74 23.13 12.78
C ARG A 71 -1.77 24.65 12.65
N ARG A 72 -0.61 25.30 12.51
CA ARG A 72 -0.52 26.75 12.28
C ARG A 72 -0.98 27.13 10.87
N GLN A 73 -0.68 26.32 9.86
CA GLN A 73 -1.17 26.56 8.50
C GLN A 73 -2.69 26.43 8.44
N LEU A 74 -3.26 25.41 9.06
CA LEU A 74 -4.71 25.23 9.19
C LEU A 74 -5.39 26.43 9.88
N SER A 75 -4.78 26.97 10.94
CA SER A 75 -5.37 28.14 11.63
C SER A 75 -5.26 29.45 10.85
N ILE A 76 -4.27 29.57 9.95
CA ILE A 76 -4.16 30.71 9.03
C ILE A 76 -5.23 30.58 7.94
N SER A 77 -5.37 29.40 7.30
CA SER A 77 -6.41 29.18 6.29
C SER A 77 -7.83 29.36 6.86
N GLN A 78 -8.08 28.94 8.10
CA GLN A 78 -9.37 29.19 8.77
C GLN A 78 -9.64 30.69 9.00
N LYS A 79 -8.61 31.49 9.29
CA LYS A 79 -8.76 32.95 9.43
C LYS A 79 -8.97 33.64 8.08
N GLU A 80 -8.30 33.17 7.04
CA GLU A 80 -8.52 33.65 5.66
C GLU A 80 -9.97 33.38 5.22
N ASP A 81 -10.55 32.23 5.58
CA ASP A 81 -11.97 31.93 5.34
C ASP A 81 -12.92 32.85 6.16
N GLU A 82 -12.60 33.16 7.42
CA GLU A 82 -13.39 34.10 8.24
C GLU A 82 -13.36 35.54 7.69
N GLU A 83 -12.23 35.99 7.13
CA GLU A 83 -12.10 37.32 6.54
C GLU A 83 -12.81 37.42 5.17
N TYR A 84 -12.85 36.32 4.40
CA TYR A 84 -13.60 36.22 3.14
C TYR A 84 -15.12 36.32 3.35
N HIS A 85 -15.63 35.76 4.46
CA HIS A 85 -17.06 35.81 4.79
C HIS A 85 -17.57 37.21 5.14
N HIS A 86 -16.71 38.14 5.57
CA HIS A 86 -17.14 39.51 5.89
C HIS A 86 -17.28 40.44 4.66
N HIS A 87 -16.74 40.07 3.49
CA HIS A 87 -16.75 40.91 2.28
C HIS A 87 -17.72 40.47 1.17
N SER A 88 -18.53 39.43 1.39
CA SER A 88 -19.51 38.96 0.40
C SER A 88 -20.92 38.89 0.96
N ASN A 89 -21.59 40.04 1.10
CA ASN A 89 -23.05 40.11 1.14
C ASN A 89 -23.64 39.95 -0.28
N LYS A 90 -23.36 38.81 -0.91
CA LYS A 90 -24.19 38.24 -1.97
C LYS A 90 -24.77 36.95 -1.40
N PRO A 91 -26.07 36.65 -1.57
CA PRO A 91 -26.59 35.36 -1.19
C PRO A 91 -25.88 34.35 -2.07
N CYS A 92 -24.93 33.62 -1.48
CA CYS A 92 -24.51 32.37 -2.05
C CYS A 92 -25.77 31.51 -2.12
N ASP A 93 -26.11 30.99 -3.30
CA ASP A 93 -26.91 29.78 -3.36
C ASP A 93 -26.24 28.81 -2.38
N ASP A 94 -26.98 28.41 -1.34
CA ASP A 94 -26.50 27.50 -0.32
C ASP A 94 -26.00 26.24 -1.03
N PHE A 95 -24.68 26.13 -1.22
CA PHE A 95 -24.05 24.86 -1.52
C PHE A 95 -24.11 24.06 -0.23
N VAL A 96 -25.31 23.54 0.09
CA VAL A 96 -25.49 22.55 1.13
C VAL A 96 -24.65 21.37 0.67
N PRO A 97 -23.53 21.04 1.33
CA PRO A 97 -22.81 19.83 1.01
C PRO A 97 -23.80 18.72 1.27
N LYS A 98 -24.19 18.02 0.20
CA LYS A 98 -25.05 16.87 0.32
C LYS A 98 -24.33 15.89 1.24
N CYS A 99 -24.86 15.69 2.45
CA CYS A 99 -24.35 14.72 3.41
C CYS A 99 -24.63 13.31 2.88
N ASP A 100 -23.90 12.93 1.84
CA ASP A 100 -23.96 11.62 1.23
C ASP A 100 -23.04 10.70 2.03
N VAL A 101 -23.61 9.59 2.52
CA VAL A 101 -22.85 8.57 3.22
C VAL A 101 -21.91 7.90 2.22
N LEU A 102 -20.60 7.99 2.46
CA LEU A 102 -19.60 7.33 1.64
C LEU A 102 -19.52 5.86 2.04
N HIS A 103 -19.83 4.97 1.11
CA HIS A 103 -19.66 3.52 1.30
C HIS A 103 -18.34 3.06 0.71
N ILE A 104 -17.46 2.54 1.55
CA ILE A 104 -16.17 1.97 1.18
C ILE A 104 -16.29 0.44 1.23
N GLY A 105 -16.23 -0.19 0.07
CA GLY A 105 -16.14 -1.64 -0.07
C GLY A 105 -14.68 -2.08 -0.17
N ILE A 106 -14.28 -3.03 0.68
CA ILE A 106 -12.92 -3.60 0.68
C ILE A 106 -13.04 -5.10 0.41
N VAL A 107 -12.37 -5.57 -0.64
CA VAL A 107 -12.26 -7.00 -0.93
C VAL A 107 -11.01 -7.52 -0.22
N CYS A 108 -11.18 -8.45 0.71
CA CYS A 108 -10.09 -9.03 1.48
C CYS A 108 -9.84 -10.48 1.05
N ALA A 109 -8.57 -10.82 0.82
CA ALA A 109 -8.14 -12.17 0.51
C ALA A 109 -7.99 -13.05 1.76
N ASP A 110 -7.66 -12.43 2.90
CA ASP A 110 -7.36 -13.12 4.14
C ASP A 110 -8.08 -12.50 5.35
N PRO A 111 -8.49 -13.32 6.34
CA PRO A 111 -9.16 -12.83 7.54
C PRO A 111 -8.31 -11.91 8.42
N SER A 112 -6.98 -12.03 8.37
CA SER A 112 -6.07 -11.22 9.18
C SER A 112 -6.05 -9.76 8.70
N THR A 113 -6.05 -9.52 7.38
CA THR A 113 -6.15 -8.20 6.77
C THR A 113 -7.45 -7.52 7.15
N LYS A 114 -8.57 -8.26 7.18
CA LYS A 114 -9.86 -7.73 7.63
C LYS A 114 -9.79 -7.21 9.07
N GLN A 115 -9.20 -7.98 9.99
CA GLN A 115 -9.07 -7.55 11.39
C GLN A 115 -8.24 -6.28 11.55
N VAL A 116 -7.13 -6.18 10.82
CA VAL A 116 -6.27 -4.99 10.85
C VAL A 116 -7.00 -3.78 10.29
N LEU A 117 -7.64 -3.91 9.13
CA LEU A 117 -8.35 -2.81 8.49
C LEU A 117 -9.58 -2.37 9.29
N ASP A 118 -10.34 -3.31 9.84
CA ASP A 118 -11.48 -3.00 10.70
C ASP A 118 -11.03 -2.19 11.93
N THR A 119 -9.93 -2.59 12.58
CA THR A 119 -9.34 -1.84 13.70
C THR A 119 -8.91 -0.43 13.26
N LEU A 120 -8.29 -0.29 12.08
CA LEU A 120 -7.88 1.03 11.55
C LEU A 120 -9.08 1.95 11.31
N PHE A 121 -10.11 1.48 10.62
CA PHE A 121 -11.30 2.31 10.36
C PHE A 121 -12.05 2.67 11.65
N GLN A 122 -12.10 1.76 12.63
CA GLN A 122 -12.66 2.05 13.95
C GLN A 122 -11.84 3.10 14.72
N THR A 123 -10.51 3.07 14.63
CA THR A 123 -9.66 4.06 15.30
C THR A 123 -9.69 5.43 14.62
N TRP A 124 -9.85 5.49 13.30
CA TRP A 124 -9.93 6.74 12.55
C TRP A 124 -11.26 7.50 12.78
N LYS A 125 -12.32 6.80 13.22
CA LYS A 125 -13.63 7.40 13.57
C LYS A 125 -14.16 8.38 12.52
N ILE A 126 -14.10 7.99 11.25
CA ILE A 126 -14.52 8.87 10.16
C ILE A 126 -16.05 8.98 10.16
N LEU A 127 -16.55 10.22 10.24
CA LEU A 127 -17.99 10.50 10.18
C LEU A 127 -18.53 10.21 8.77
N GLN A 128 -19.76 9.70 8.70
CA GLN A 128 -20.50 9.47 7.46
C GLN A 128 -19.81 8.48 6.48
N VAL A 129 -18.89 7.64 6.98
CA VAL A 129 -18.28 6.56 6.21
C VAL A 129 -18.81 5.23 6.72
N LYS A 130 -19.36 4.43 5.80
CA LYS A 130 -19.71 3.03 6.03
C LYS A 130 -18.65 2.16 5.38
N VAL A 131 -18.07 1.22 6.11
CA VAL A 131 -17.10 0.26 5.56
C VAL A 131 -17.75 -1.11 5.48
N SER A 132 -17.49 -1.84 4.40
CA SER A 132 -17.95 -3.23 4.26
C SER A 132 -16.85 -4.09 3.66
N PHE A 133 -16.67 -5.26 4.25
CA PHE A 133 -15.66 -6.23 3.84
C PHE A 133 -16.33 -7.35 3.04
N TYR A 134 -15.77 -7.65 1.88
CA TYR A 134 -16.21 -8.71 0.99
C TYR A 134 -15.14 -9.79 0.97
N GLU A 135 -15.50 -10.98 1.44
CA GLU A 135 -14.71 -12.20 1.34
C GLU A 135 -15.39 -13.04 0.26
N GLU A 136 -14.85 -13.03 -0.95
CA GLU A 136 -15.40 -13.84 -2.04
C GLU A 136 -14.30 -14.64 -2.71
N ASP A 137 -14.50 -15.96 -2.79
CA ASP A 137 -13.63 -16.87 -3.55
C ASP A 137 -13.98 -16.77 -5.04
N VAL A 138 -13.63 -15.62 -5.63
CA VAL A 138 -13.73 -15.37 -7.07
C VAL A 138 -12.58 -16.00 -7.86
N SER A 139 -11.70 -16.75 -7.20
CA SER A 139 -10.53 -17.41 -7.80
C SER A 139 -10.95 -18.29 -8.98
N ASN A 140 -12.02 -19.06 -8.84
CA ASN A 140 -12.48 -20.00 -9.88
C ASN A 140 -12.88 -19.32 -11.20
N GLU A 141 -13.27 -18.05 -11.18
CA GLU A 141 -13.69 -17.31 -12.37
C GLU A 141 -12.51 -16.85 -13.24
N VAL A 142 -11.32 -16.72 -12.62
CA VAL A 142 -10.12 -16.13 -13.24
C VAL A 142 -8.90 -17.06 -13.23
N ASN A 143 -8.95 -18.16 -12.47
CA ASN A 143 -7.88 -19.17 -12.33
C ASN A 143 -7.38 -19.73 -13.68
N TRP A 144 -8.25 -19.77 -14.69
CA TRP A 144 -7.92 -20.29 -16.01
C TRP A 144 -7.06 -19.34 -16.85
N VAL A 145 -6.95 -18.06 -16.46
CA VAL A 145 -6.16 -17.04 -17.18
C VAL A 145 -4.70 -17.14 -16.76
N PRO A 146 -3.77 -17.50 -17.66
CA PRO A 146 -2.35 -17.49 -17.34
C PRO A 146 -1.88 -16.05 -17.08
N ASN A 147 -1.19 -15.84 -15.96
CA ASN A 147 -0.75 -14.51 -15.52
C ASN A 147 0.68 -14.55 -14.97
N LYS A 148 1.52 -13.60 -15.37
CA LYS A 148 2.91 -13.41 -14.87
C LYS A 148 3.05 -12.24 -13.90
N HIS A 149 1.98 -11.51 -13.63
CA HIS A 149 1.99 -10.36 -12.75
C HIS A 149 2.32 -10.77 -11.30
N TYR A 150 3.06 -9.93 -10.57
CA TYR A 150 3.51 -10.23 -9.21
C TYR A 150 2.34 -10.43 -8.22
N SER A 151 1.20 -9.77 -8.45
CA SER A 151 0.00 -9.93 -7.62
C SER A 151 -0.77 -11.23 -7.89
N GLY A 152 -0.32 -12.06 -8.84
CA GLY A 152 -0.95 -13.32 -9.20
C GLY A 152 -2.43 -13.16 -9.52
N ILE A 153 -3.26 -14.05 -8.96
CA ILE A 153 -4.71 -14.05 -9.20
C ILE A 153 -5.43 -12.80 -8.68
N TYR A 154 -4.89 -12.18 -7.62
CA TYR A 154 -5.48 -10.97 -7.04
C TYR A 154 -5.45 -9.79 -8.02
N GLY A 155 -4.48 -9.78 -8.94
CA GLY A 155 -4.41 -8.82 -10.03
C GLY A 155 -5.52 -8.97 -11.08
N LEU A 156 -6.33 -10.04 -11.04
CA LEU A 156 -7.43 -10.28 -11.98
C LEU A 156 -8.80 -9.99 -11.36
N LEU A 157 -8.90 -9.75 -10.05
CA LEU A 157 -10.18 -9.64 -9.35
C LEU A 157 -11.03 -8.44 -9.77
N LYS A 158 -10.41 -7.39 -10.31
CA LYS A 158 -11.18 -6.23 -10.80
C LYS A 158 -12.15 -6.62 -11.93
N LEU A 159 -11.87 -7.71 -12.65
CA LEU A 159 -12.74 -8.25 -13.70
C LEU A 159 -14.06 -8.80 -13.15
N THR A 160 -14.09 -9.25 -11.90
CA THR A 160 -15.27 -9.88 -11.28
C THR A 160 -16.09 -8.92 -10.42
N LEU A 161 -15.62 -7.69 -10.19
CA LEU A 161 -16.32 -6.68 -9.38
C LEU A 161 -17.78 -6.43 -9.77
N PRO A 162 -18.17 -6.42 -11.07
CA PRO A 162 -19.58 -6.30 -11.44
C PRO A 162 -20.46 -7.44 -10.93
N LYS A 163 -19.89 -8.61 -10.59
CA LYS A 163 -20.61 -9.73 -9.97
C LYS A 163 -20.69 -9.59 -8.44
N VAL A 164 -19.60 -9.11 -7.83
CA VAL A 164 -19.40 -9.03 -6.37
C VAL A 164 -20.16 -7.85 -5.74
N LEU A 165 -20.10 -6.66 -6.35
CA LEU A 165 -20.55 -5.42 -5.72
C LEU A 165 -21.99 -5.07 -6.13
N SER A 166 -22.82 -4.60 -5.19
CA SER A 166 -24.16 -4.09 -5.49
C SER A 166 -24.13 -2.69 -6.14
N ASN A 167 -25.23 -2.33 -6.79
CA ASN A 167 -25.35 -1.26 -7.80
C ASN A 167 -24.82 0.12 -7.37
N VAL A 168 -24.01 0.72 -8.23
CA VAL A 168 -23.74 2.17 -8.29
C VAL A 168 -24.17 2.64 -9.68
N ASN A 169 -25.03 3.68 -9.75
CA ASN A 169 -25.57 4.20 -11.01
C ASN A 169 -24.70 5.33 -11.58
N PHE A 170 -24.41 5.29 -12.88
CA PHE A 170 -23.88 6.42 -13.65
C PHE A 170 -24.89 6.85 -14.72
N GLU A 171 -24.87 8.12 -15.12
CA GLU A 171 -25.69 8.59 -16.25
C GLU A 171 -25.00 8.41 -17.61
N VAL A 172 -25.81 8.02 -18.62
CA VAL A 172 -25.57 7.80 -20.07
C VAL A 172 -24.51 6.74 -20.47
N ASP A 173 -24.76 6.00 -21.58
CA ASP A 173 -24.12 4.83 -22.24
C ASP A 173 -22.70 4.34 -21.85
N GLN A 174 -21.85 5.19 -21.29
CA GLN A 174 -20.54 4.83 -20.75
C GLN A 174 -20.68 4.09 -19.43
N CYS A 175 -19.82 3.09 -19.23
CA CYS A 175 -19.84 2.26 -18.03
C CYS A 175 -18.47 2.06 -17.39
N LEU A 176 -17.38 2.47 -18.05
CA LEU A 176 -16.02 2.40 -17.53
C LEU A 176 -15.31 3.75 -17.69
N GLY A 177 -15.05 4.43 -16.59
CA GLY A 177 -14.16 5.58 -16.54
C GLY A 177 -12.74 5.13 -16.20
N LEU A 178 -11.77 5.42 -17.06
CA LEU A 178 -10.36 5.06 -16.86
C LEU A 178 -9.44 6.20 -17.24
N VAL A 179 -8.27 6.24 -16.61
CA VAL A 179 -7.21 7.22 -16.90
C VAL A 179 -6.26 6.65 -17.94
N GLU A 180 -5.87 7.47 -18.92
CA GLU A 180 -4.89 7.07 -19.94
C GLU A 180 -3.54 6.75 -19.31
N ASN A 181 -2.91 5.69 -19.79
CA ASN A 181 -1.63 5.22 -19.28
C ASN A 181 -0.53 6.26 -19.54
N GLN A 182 0.25 6.55 -18.50
CA GLN A 182 1.39 7.46 -18.56
C GLN A 182 2.67 6.80 -19.11
N SER A 183 2.67 5.49 -19.33
CA SER A 183 3.74 4.75 -20.00
C SER A 183 3.45 4.52 -21.48
N GLU A 184 4.42 3.98 -22.21
CA GLU A 184 4.29 3.59 -23.61
C GLU A 184 4.10 2.08 -23.79
N TRP A 185 3.72 1.41 -22.70
CA TRP A 185 3.62 -0.05 -22.61
C TRP A 185 2.83 -0.67 -23.75
N TYR A 186 1.72 -0.06 -24.15
CA TYR A 186 0.86 -0.64 -25.19
C TYR A 186 1.22 -0.22 -26.62
N ILE A 187 2.30 0.55 -26.81
CA ILE A 187 2.77 0.94 -28.15
C ILE A 187 3.78 -0.11 -28.67
N PRO A 188 3.44 -0.86 -29.73
CA PRO A 188 4.33 -1.89 -30.26
C PRO A 188 5.68 -1.31 -30.72
N GLY A 189 6.77 -1.99 -30.37
CA GLY A 189 8.12 -1.63 -30.80
C GLY A 189 8.73 -0.38 -30.15
N LYS A 190 8.02 0.29 -29.23
CA LYS A 190 8.50 1.54 -28.61
C LYS A 190 9.43 1.32 -27.42
N LEU A 191 9.11 0.33 -26.57
CA LEU A 191 9.96 -0.03 -25.42
C LEU A 191 11.18 -0.87 -25.83
N TRP A 192 10.97 -1.93 -26.62
CA TRP A 192 12.04 -2.75 -27.20
C TRP A 192 11.59 -3.42 -28.50
N LYS A 193 12.56 -3.85 -29.33
CA LYS A 193 12.33 -4.32 -30.72
C LYS A 193 11.36 -5.50 -30.86
N ASN A 194 11.27 -6.35 -29.84
CA ASN A 194 10.40 -7.54 -29.84
C ASN A 194 9.21 -7.42 -28.88
N HIS A 195 8.90 -6.19 -28.42
CA HIS A 195 7.78 -5.98 -27.52
C HIS A 195 6.45 -6.22 -28.23
N ARG A 196 5.69 -7.21 -27.74
CA ARG A 196 4.35 -7.53 -28.21
C ARG A 196 3.36 -7.29 -27.08
N PRO A 197 2.84 -6.05 -26.95
CA PRO A 197 1.84 -5.77 -25.93
C PRO A 197 0.50 -6.40 -26.27
N TRP A 198 -0.32 -6.56 -25.24
CA TRP A 198 -1.74 -6.86 -25.41
C TRP A 198 -2.45 -5.75 -26.22
N PRO A 199 -3.56 -6.05 -26.90
CA PRO A 199 -4.25 -5.07 -27.71
C PRO A 199 -4.80 -3.93 -26.84
N ALA A 200 -4.53 -2.68 -27.18
CA ALA A 200 -5.11 -1.51 -26.51
C ALA A 200 -5.45 -0.39 -27.51
N LEU A 201 -6.21 0.60 -27.04
CA LEU A 201 -6.41 1.87 -27.74
C LEU A 201 -5.28 2.84 -27.37
N GLY A 202 -4.58 3.37 -28.37
CA GLY A 202 -3.51 4.36 -28.15
C GLY A 202 -2.44 3.85 -27.18
N ARG A 203 -2.23 4.57 -26.08
CA ARG A 203 -1.29 4.21 -25.02
C ARG A 203 -1.82 3.17 -24.03
N GLY A 204 -3.08 2.77 -24.18
CA GLY A 204 -3.82 2.00 -23.19
C GLY A 204 -4.22 2.83 -21.98
N PHE A 205 -4.94 2.20 -21.07
CA PHE A 205 -5.50 2.79 -19.86
C PHE A 205 -4.99 2.05 -18.64
N ASN A 206 -4.78 2.78 -17.55
CA ASN A 206 -4.36 2.21 -16.28
C ASN A 206 -5.59 1.77 -15.46
N THR A 207 -5.50 0.61 -14.81
CA THR A 207 -6.55 0.02 -13.96
C THR A 207 -6.41 0.36 -12.47
N GLY A 208 -5.50 1.26 -12.10
CA GLY A 208 -5.29 1.73 -10.73
C GLY A 208 -6.47 2.52 -10.18
N VAL A 209 -7.08 3.37 -11.02
CA VAL A 209 -8.33 4.09 -10.72
C VAL A 209 -9.36 3.76 -11.79
N ILE A 210 -10.46 3.14 -11.38
CA ILE A 210 -11.56 2.76 -12.28
C ILE A 210 -12.88 3.26 -11.72
N LEU A 211 -13.64 3.93 -12.58
CA LEU A 211 -15.03 4.26 -12.36
C LEU A 211 -15.91 3.21 -13.06
N MET A 212 -16.76 2.50 -12.33
CA MET A 212 -17.52 1.37 -12.89
C MET A 212 -19.03 1.52 -12.68
N ASP A 213 -19.80 1.61 -13.76
CA ASP A 213 -21.25 1.43 -13.73
C ASP A 213 -21.57 -0.07 -13.76
N LEU A 214 -21.83 -0.63 -12.58
CA LEU A 214 -22.07 -2.06 -12.42
C LEU A 214 -23.36 -2.49 -13.11
N ASN A 215 -24.37 -1.62 -13.21
CA ASN A 215 -25.63 -1.94 -13.86
C ASN A 215 -25.47 -2.05 -15.37
N LYS A 216 -24.82 -1.05 -15.98
CA LYS A 216 -24.53 -1.08 -17.43
C LYS A 216 -23.58 -2.22 -17.79
N LEU A 217 -22.58 -2.51 -16.95
CA LEU A 217 -21.67 -3.64 -17.17
C LEU A 217 -22.41 -4.98 -17.16
N ARG A 218 -23.42 -5.14 -16.28
CA ARG A 218 -24.25 -6.35 -16.27
C ARG A 218 -25.15 -6.44 -17.48
N SER A 219 -25.82 -5.35 -17.88
CA SER A 219 -26.65 -5.36 -19.10
C SER A 219 -25.83 -5.61 -20.36
N PHE A 220 -24.57 -5.17 -20.37
CA PHE A 220 -23.60 -5.45 -21.44
C PHE A 220 -23.07 -6.89 -21.43
N GLN A 221 -23.42 -7.70 -20.42
CA GLN A 221 -22.89 -9.05 -20.21
C GLN A 221 -21.36 -9.06 -20.08
N TRP A 222 -20.81 -8.10 -19.32
CA TRP A 222 -19.37 -7.92 -19.11
C TRP A 222 -18.61 -9.23 -18.91
N ASN A 223 -19.10 -10.09 -18.01
CA ASN A 223 -18.47 -11.37 -17.68
C ASN A 223 -18.28 -12.30 -18.88
N THR A 224 -19.27 -12.36 -19.76
CA THR A 224 -19.16 -13.16 -20.99
C THR A 224 -18.21 -12.50 -21.98
N LYS A 225 -18.28 -11.18 -22.11
CA LYS A 225 -17.50 -10.42 -23.10
C LYS A 225 -16.01 -10.45 -22.82
N TRP A 226 -15.59 -10.18 -21.58
CA TRP A 226 -14.17 -10.17 -21.25
C TRP A 226 -13.55 -11.57 -21.35
N LYS A 227 -14.28 -12.63 -20.96
CA LYS A 227 -13.82 -14.01 -21.09
C LYS A 227 -13.57 -14.38 -22.55
N LEU A 228 -14.54 -14.10 -23.43
CA LEU A 228 -14.40 -14.37 -24.86
C LEU A 228 -13.20 -13.66 -25.50
N ILE A 229 -12.95 -12.41 -25.11
CA ILE A 229 -11.81 -11.63 -25.63
C ILE A 229 -10.49 -12.16 -25.06
N ALA A 230 -10.43 -12.44 -23.77
CA ALA A 230 -9.26 -13.01 -23.13
C ALA A 230 -8.90 -14.38 -23.74
N GLU A 231 -9.87 -15.28 -23.92
CA GLU A 231 -9.67 -16.58 -24.59
C GLU A 231 -9.09 -16.40 -25.99
N LYS A 232 -9.68 -15.51 -26.79
CA LYS A 232 -9.21 -15.20 -28.14
C LYS A 232 -7.76 -14.72 -28.13
N ASP A 233 -7.42 -13.72 -27.31
CA ASP A 233 -6.09 -13.11 -27.33
C ASP A 233 -5.02 -14.03 -26.72
N LEU A 234 -5.39 -14.86 -25.73
CA LEU A 234 -4.52 -15.87 -25.15
C LEU A 234 -4.06 -16.93 -26.16
N THR A 235 -4.81 -17.20 -27.24
CA THR A 235 -4.35 -18.12 -28.30
C THR A 235 -3.06 -17.67 -28.98
N THR A 236 -2.78 -16.36 -28.97
CA THR A 236 -1.61 -15.77 -29.64
C THR A 236 -0.58 -15.21 -28.66
N LEU A 237 -1.01 -14.67 -27.52
CA LEU A 237 -0.16 -14.03 -26.52
C LEU A 237 0.22 -14.96 -25.37
N TYR A 238 -0.50 -16.07 -25.19
CA TYR A 238 -0.31 -17.13 -24.19
C TYR A 238 -0.44 -16.73 -22.72
N VAL A 239 -0.18 -15.46 -22.36
CA VAL A 239 -0.12 -15.02 -20.96
C VAL A 239 -0.36 -13.51 -20.83
N THR A 240 -0.98 -13.10 -19.71
CA THR A 240 -1.09 -11.68 -19.32
C THR A 240 0.19 -11.22 -18.61
N ALA A 241 0.60 -9.98 -18.86
CA ALA A 241 1.76 -9.36 -18.23
C ALA A 241 1.35 -8.38 -17.13
N LEU A 242 0.30 -7.59 -17.37
CA LEU A 242 -0.27 -6.62 -16.44
C LEU A 242 -1.65 -7.03 -15.94
N ALA A 243 -1.87 -8.34 -15.78
CA ALA A 243 -3.08 -8.94 -15.21
C ALA A 243 -4.39 -8.37 -15.80
N ASP A 244 -5.25 -7.78 -14.97
CA ASP A 244 -6.53 -7.20 -15.39
C ASP A 244 -6.37 -6.10 -16.44
N GLN A 245 -5.33 -5.29 -16.35
CA GLN A 245 -5.09 -4.14 -17.21
C GLN A 245 -5.01 -4.54 -18.69
N ASP A 246 -4.36 -5.66 -18.97
CA ASP A 246 -4.24 -6.19 -20.33
C ASP A 246 -5.62 -6.59 -20.89
N ILE A 247 -6.46 -7.23 -20.08
CA ILE A 247 -7.80 -7.68 -20.49
C ILE A 247 -8.74 -6.49 -20.64
N PHE A 248 -8.74 -5.53 -19.70
CA PHE A 248 -9.53 -4.31 -19.82
C PHE A 248 -9.19 -3.56 -21.11
N ASN A 249 -7.90 -3.38 -21.40
CA ASN A 249 -7.47 -2.70 -22.62
C ASN A 249 -7.88 -3.45 -23.90
N ALA A 250 -7.81 -4.78 -23.91
CA ALA A 250 -8.25 -5.60 -25.04
C ALA A 250 -9.76 -5.49 -25.28
N VAL A 251 -10.56 -5.46 -24.20
CA VAL A 251 -12.00 -5.25 -24.28
C VAL A 251 -12.33 -3.86 -24.82
N LEU A 252 -11.68 -2.83 -24.32
CA LEU A 252 -11.89 -1.45 -24.78
C LEU A 252 -11.46 -1.24 -26.22
N LYS A 253 -10.44 -1.95 -26.70
CA LYS A 253 -10.08 -1.94 -28.12
C LYS A 253 -11.19 -2.52 -28.99
N SER A 254 -11.92 -3.52 -28.51
CA SER A 254 -13.03 -4.15 -29.22
C SER A 254 -14.34 -3.37 -29.09
N TYR A 255 -14.54 -2.70 -27.95
CA TYR A 255 -15.75 -1.95 -27.60
C TYR A 255 -15.39 -0.55 -27.08
N PRO A 256 -14.92 0.36 -27.94
CA PRO A 256 -14.45 1.68 -27.53
C PRO A 256 -15.56 2.56 -26.93
N GLN A 257 -16.82 2.28 -27.23
CA GLN A 257 -17.98 3.02 -26.72
C GLN A 257 -18.18 2.91 -25.20
N LEU A 258 -17.60 1.89 -24.56
CA LEU A 258 -17.73 1.70 -23.11
C LEU A 258 -16.92 2.71 -22.29
N LEU A 259 -15.93 3.34 -22.94
CA LEU A 259 -14.93 4.17 -22.30
C LEU A 259 -15.42 5.61 -22.09
N TYR A 260 -15.31 6.07 -20.84
CA TYR A 260 -15.21 7.47 -20.48
C TYR A 260 -13.76 7.79 -20.12
N LYS A 261 -13.13 8.74 -20.82
CA LYS A 261 -11.74 9.11 -20.54
C LYS A 261 -11.69 10.06 -19.36
N LEU A 262 -11.07 9.61 -18.27
CA LEU A 262 -10.86 10.43 -17.08
C LEU A 262 -9.66 11.38 -17.26
N PRO A 263 -9.68 12.56 -16.60
CA PRO A 263 -8.52 13.46 -16.59
C PRO A 263 -7.27 12.80 -16.00
N CYS A 264 -6.10 13.09 -16.57
CA CYS A 264 -4.83 12.50 -16.14
C CYS A 264 -4.43 12.85 -14.69
N GLN A 265 -4.99 13.93 -14.13
CA GLN A 265 -4.72 14.36 -12.75
C GLN A 265 -5.22 13.37 -11.71
N LEU A 266 -6.23 12.55 -12.04
CA LEU A 266 -6.78 11.55 -11.15
C LEU A 266 -5.84 10.35 -10.94
N GLU A 267 -4.79 10.26 -11.77
CA GLU A 267 -3.77 9.24 -11.59
C GLU A 267 -2.38 9.79 -11.93
N ARG A 268 -1.65 10.17 -10.88
CA ARG A 268 -0.19 10.36 -10.98
C ARG A 268 0.51 9.06 -10.65
N SER A 269 0.78 8.26 -11.67
CA SER A 269 1.81 7.22 -11.54
C SER A 269 3.16 7.91 -11.38
N ILE A 270 3.87 7.64 -10.28
CA ILE A 270 5.27 8.05 -10.14
C ILE A 270 6.04 7.19 -11.15
N ILE A 271 6.47 7.79 -12.25
CA ILE A 271 7.29 7.16 -13.28
C ILE A 271 8.73 7.04 -12.75
#